data_AF-A0A1W6L7J1-F1
#
_entry.id   AF-A0A1W6L7J1-F1
#
_cell.length_a   1.000
_cell.length_b   1.000
_cell.length_c   1.000
_cell.angle_alpha   90.00
_cell.angle_beta   90.00
_cell.angle_gamma   90.00
#
_symmetry.space_group_name_H-M   'P 1'
#
loop_
_entity.id
_entity.type
_entity.pdbx_description
1 polymer ?
#
loop_
_entity_poly.entity_id
_entity_poly.type
_entity_poly.pdbx_seq_one_letter_code
_entity_poly.pdbx_strand_id
1 'polypeptide(L)'
;MTFTVEKTIRISDVLTIFAVTISLVALMSTLSKDREERERDHASRVRSAAAAMLIKVDRWQALQLSLYQELQPTFVELSEQLLKNYNTRTVRDELWKRISFERSKISAKVVDEQLSSAYSDLIATFPAAREKLQSAHEKLAEAESLVTDSFMAVTEARILPLQNQRESYETAKLGNLLRDAAAFSSRELKRRSDDAAKPLRDYLLSVIAKKDSDIVQASRSGS
;
A
#
# COMPACT_ATOMS: atom_id res chain seq x y z
N MET A 1 54.27 -39.28 -50.99
CA MET A 1 53.24 -38.26 -51.28
C MET A 1 53.26 -37.24 -50.15
N THR A 2 53.94 -36.12 -50.38
CA THR A 2 54.05 -35.00 -49.44
C THR A 2 53.07 -33.91 -49.88
N PHE A 3 52.02 -33.67 -49.09
CA PHE A 3 51.16 -32.50 -49.27
C PHE A 3 51.90 -31.27 -48.76
N THR A 4 52.46 -30.47 -49.67
CA THR A 4 52.96 -29.13 -49.35
C THR A 4 51.81 -28.15 -49.47
N VAL A 5 51.26 -27.72 -48.33
CA VAL A 5 50.33 -26.60 -48.27
C VAL A 5 51.13 -25.32 -48.48
N GLU A 6 51.12 -24.77 -49.70
CA GLU A 6 51.61 -23.41 -49.96
C GLU A 6 50.71 -22.42 -49.23
N LYS A 7 51.20 -21.91 -48.09
CA LYS A 7 50.48 -20.94 -47.27
C LYS A 7 50.76 -19.52 -47.80
N THR A 8 50.27 -19.21 -48.99
CA THR A 8 50.30 -17.84 -49.52
C THR A 8 49.16 -17.05 -48.88
N ILE A 9 49.39 -16.50 -47.70
CA ILE A 9 48.43 -15.60 -47.04
C ILE A 9 48.24 -14.39 -47.94
N ARG A 10 47.07 -14.24 -48.55
CA ARG A 10 46.76 -13.07 -49.37
C ARG A 10 46.42 -11.89 -48.47
N ILE A 11 46.87 -10.68 -48.85
CA ILE A 11 46.54 -9.44 -48.14
C ILE A 11 45.02 -9.25 -48.01
N SER A 12 44.25 -9.79 -48.97
CA SER A 12 42.78 -9.85 -48.92
C SER A 12 42.27 -10.63 -47.71
N ASP A 13 42.89 -11.75 -47.37
CA ASP A 13 42.43 -12.64 -46.29
C ASP A 13 42.67 -12.00 -44.92
N VAL A 14 43.78 -11.27 -44.78
CA VAL A 14 44.10 -10.46 -43.59
C VAL A 14 43.08 -9.32 -43.43
N LEU A 15 42.70 -8.66 -44.52
CA LEU A 15 41.69 -7.59 -44.51
C LEU A 15 40.31 -8.14 -44.11
N THR A 16 39.93 -9.31 -44.61
CA THR A 16 38.66 -9.98 -44.26
C THR A 16 38.63 -10.37 -42.78
N ILE A 17 39.72 -10.95 -42.24
CA ILE A 17 39.81 -11.28 -40.81
C ILE A 17 39.67 -10.03 -39.94
N PHE A 18 40.30 -8.91 -40.33
CA PHE A 18 40.20 -7.65 -39.61
C PHE A 18 38.77 -7.09 -39.62
N ALA A 19 38.10 -7.10 -40.78
CA ALA A 19 36.71 -6.68 -40.92
C ALA A 19 35.74 -7.54 -40.09
N VAL A 20 35.94 -8.86 -40.08
CA VAL A 20 35.14 -9.79 -39.25
C VAL A 20 35.37 -9.52 -37.76
N THR A 21 36.62 -9.28 -37.36
CA THR A 21 36.95 -8.98 -35.95
C THR A 21 36.34 -7.66 -35.48
N ILE A 22 36.43 -6.60 -36.29
CA ILE A 22 35.79 -5.31 -35.98
C ILE A 22 34.27 -5.48 -35.87
N SER A 23 33.65 -6.22 -36.78
CA SER A 23 32.21 -6.48 -36.76
C SER A 23 31.80 -7.25 -35.50
N LEU A 24 32.60 -8.24 -35.09
CA LEU A 24 32.37 -9.00 -33.87
C LEU A 24 32.49 -8.14 -32.60
N VAL A 25 33.50 -7.26 -32.53
CA VAL A 25 33.67 -6.30 -31.42
C VAL A 25 32.51 -5.31 -31.36
N ALA A 26 32.07 -4.78 -32.51
CA ALA A 26 30.92 -3.88 -32.59
C ALA A 26 29.63 -4.58 -32.13
N LEU A 27 29.41 -5.83 -32.54
CA LEU A 27 28.29 -6.63 -32.09
C LEU A 27 28.32 -6.87 -30.58
N MET A 28 29.47 -7.27 -30.02
CA MET A 28 29.63 -7.47 -28.57
C MET A 28 29.39 -6.18 -27.79
N SER A 29 29.90 -5.05 -28.27
CA SER A 29 29.67 -3.73 -27.66
C SER A 29 28.17 -3.36 -27.67
N THR A 30 27.49 -3.60 -28.80
CA THR A 30 26.06 -3.34 -28.95
C THR A 30 25.22 -4.22 -28.02
N LEU A 31 25.55 -5.51 -27.93
CA LEU A 31 24.89 -6.45 -27.02
C LEU A 31 25.13 -6.10 -25.54
N SER A 32 26.33 -5.65 -25.19
CA SER A 32 26.64 -5.18 -23.84
C SER A 32 25.82 -3.94 -23.49
N LYS A 33 25.71 -2.98 -24.41
CA LYS A 33 24.93 -1.76 -24.22
C LYS A 33 23.43 -2.05 -24.12
N ASP A 34 22.89 -2.92 -24.98
CA ASP A 34 21.49 -3.35 -24.92
C ASP A 34 21.18 -4.07 -23.60
N ARG A 35 22.11 -4.89 -23.07
CA ARG A 35 21.95 -5.49 -21.74
C ARG A 35 21.89 -4.44 -20.63
N GLU A 36 22.80 -3.47 -20.64
CA GLU A 36 22.83 -2.40 -19.64
C GLU A 36 21.57 -1.52 -19.70
N GLU A 37 21.07 -1.19 -20.90
CA GLU A 37 19.82 -0.45 -21.09
C GLU A 37 18.63 -1.23 -20.55
N ARG A 38 18.52 -2.53 -20.84
CA ARG A 38 17.44 -3.39 -20.30
C ARG A 38 17.47 -3.49 -18.78
N GLU A 39 18.67 -3.59 -18.19
CA GLU A 39 18.83 -3.62 -16.73
C GLU A 39 18.39 -2.30 -16.08
N ARG A 40 18.76 -1.17 -16.68
CA ARG A 40 18.28 0.17 -16.26
C ARG A 40 16.78 0.30 -16.37
N ASP A 41 16.18 -0.12 -17.48
CA ASP A 41 14.73 -0.05 -17.71
C ASP A 41 13.96 -0.94 -16.72
N HIS A 42 14.48 -2.12 -16.42
CA HIS A 42 13.91 -3.00 -15.39
C HIS A 42 13.99 -2.36 -14.01
N ALA A 43 15.18 -1.87 -13.61
CA ALA A 43 15.37 -1.20 -12.34
C ALA A 43 14.46 0.02 -12.19
N SER A 44 14.34 0.86 -13.23
CA SER A 44 13.44 2.01 -13.28
C SER A 44 11.98 1.61 -13.05
N ARG A 45 11.51 0.54 -13.71
CA ARG A 45 10.15 0.00 -13.52
C ARG A 45 9.90 -0.45 -12.08
N VAL A 46 10.85 -1.17 -11.48
CA VAL A 46 10.76 -1.61 -10.08
C VAL A 46 10.68 -0.40 -9.14
N ARG A 47 11.52 0.62 -9.33
CA ARG A 47 11.47 1.85 -8.50
C ARG A 47 10.13 2.57 -8.63
N SER A 48 9.63 2.71 -9.86
CA SER A 48 8.34 3.34 -10.12
C SER A 48 7.19 2.57 -9.44
N ALA A 49 7.17 1.25 -9.58
CA ALA A 49 6.18 0.40 -8.91
C ALA A 49 6.29 0.47 -7.37
N ALA A 50 7.50 0.51 -6.82
CA ALA A 50 7.72 0.65 -5.39
C ALA A 50 7.23 2.02 -4.86
N ALA A 51 7.48 3.10 -5.60
CA ALA A 51 6.98 4.44 -5.27
C ALA A 51 5.45 4.52 -5.35
N ALA A 52 4.84 3.92 -6.38
CA ALA A 52 3.39 3.84 -6.50
C ALA A 52 2.77 3.04 -5.35
N MET A 53 3.39 1.94 -4.93
CA MET A 53 2.94 1.16 -3.79
C MET A 53 3.02 1.95 -2.48
N LEU A 54 4.11 2.72 -2.27
CA LEU A 54 4.26 3.58 -1.10
C LEU A 54 3.10 4.58 -0.99
N ILE A 55 2.79 5.28 -2.09
CA ILE A 55 1.67 6.24 -2.16
C ILE A 55 0.34 5.56 -1.82
N LYS A 56 0.13 4.32 -2.29
CA LYS A 56 -1.12 3.60 -2.05
C LYS A 56 -1.28 3.10 -0.62
N VAL A 57 -0.18 2.75 0.06
CA VAL A 57 -0.20 2.46 1.50
C VAL A 57 -0.63 3.69 2.29
N ASP A 58 -0.06 4.86 1.96
CA ASP A 58 -0.41 6.12 2.62
C ASP A 58 -1.87 6.50 2.33
N ARG A 59 -2.32 6.30 1.08
CA ARG A 59 -3.71 6.53 0.69
C ARG A 59 -4.67 5.62 1.43
N TRP A 60 -4.35 4.34 1.60
CA TRP A 60 -5.19 3.41 2.34
C TRP A 60 -5.37 3.86 3.80
N GLN A 61 -4.29 4.23 4.49
CA GLN A 61 -4.39 4.76 5.85
C GLN A 61 -5.24 6.04 5.92
N ALA A 62 -5.05 6.96 4.98
CA ALA A 62 -5.84 8.19 4.92
C ALA A 62 -7.34 7.90 4.74
N LEU A 63 -7.71 6.92 3.89
CA LEU A 63 -9.09 6.48 3.72
C LEU A 63 -9.66 5.91 5.02
N GLN A 64 -8.93 5.06 5.73
CA GLN A 64 -9.41 4.51 7.00
C GLN A 64 -9.60 5.59 8.08
N LEU A 65 -8.68 6.56 8.15
CA LEU A 65 -8.81 7.69 9.07
C LEU A 65 -9.98 8.62 8.72
N SER A 66 -10.37 8.70 7.44
CA SER A 66 -11.50 9.53 7.01
C SER A 66 -12.84 9.09 7.60
N LEU A 67 -12.98 7.82 8.01
CA LEU A 67 -14.16 7.28 8.71
C LEU A 67 -14.64 8.20 9.84
N TYR A 68 -13.73 8.65 10.70
CA TYR A 68 -14.07 9.45 11.89
C TYR A 68 -14.49 10.89 11.57
N GLN A 69 -14.10 11.40 10.39
CA GLN A 69 -14.54 12.71 9.90
C GLN A 69 -15.94 12.58 9.27
N GLU A 70 -16.17 11.54 8.48
CA GLU A 70 -17.45 11.26 7.84
C GLU A 70 -18.57 10.96 8.86
N LEU A 71 -18.23 10.47 10.06
CA LEU A 71 -19.18 10.23 11.14
C LEU A 71 -19.58 11.47 11.96
N GLN A 72 -18.88 12.62 11.79
CA GLN A 72 -19.17 13.83 12.58
C GLN A 72 -20.62 14.33 12.45
N PRO A 73 -21.24 14.36 11.24
CA PRO A 73 -22.64 14.76 11.10
C PRO A 73 -23.58 13.79 11.83
N THR A 74 -23.31 12.49 11.74
CA THR A 74 -24.11 11.47 12.43
C THR A 74 -24.12 11.66 13.95
N PHE A 75 -23.02 12.13 14.54
CA PHE A 75 -23.00 12.40 15.99
C PHE A 75 -23.99 13.50 16.40
N VAL A 76 -24.20 14.50 15.54
CA VAL A 76 -25.20 15.56 15.76
C VAL A 76 -26.60 14.98 15.61
N GLU A 77 -26.86 14.29 14.51
CA GLU A 77 -28.17 13.69 14.20
C GLU A 77 -28.63 12.73 15.31
N LEU A 78 -27.74 11.85 15.79
CA LEU A 78 -28.04 10.91 16.86
C LEU A 78 -28.30 11.61 18.20
N SER A 79 -27.64 12.74 18.45
CA SER A 79 -27.85 13.54 19.65
C SER A 79 -29.24 14.17 19.69
N GLU A 80 -29.69 14.67 18.55
CA GLU A 80 -31.05 15.20 18.37
C GLU A 80 -32.10 14.08 18.43
N GLN A 81 -31.81 12.93 17.82
CA GLN A 81 -32.68 11.76 17.88
C GLN A 81 -32.85 11.24 19.31
N LEU A 82 -31.77 11.22 20.10
CA LEU A 82 -31.84 10.84 21.51
C LEU A 82 -32.69 11.84 22.30
N LEU A 83 -32.58 13.14 22.06
CA LEU A 83 -33.44 14.13 22.71
C LEU A 83 -34.93 13.90 22.40
N LYS A 84 -35.26 13.64 21.13
CA LYS A 84 -36.65 13.47 20.66
C LYS A 84 -37.33 12.22 21.21
N ASN A 85 -36.65 11.07 21.10
CA ASN A 85 -37.26 9.76 21.37
C ASN A 85 -36.81 9.14 22.69
N TYR A 86 -35.68 9.60 23.25
CA TYR A 86 -35.05 9.09 24.46
C TYR A 86 -34.84 7.57 24.50
N ASN A 87 -34.47 6.98 23.36
CA ASN A 87 -34.19 5.55 23.23
C ASN A 87 -32.70 5.33 22.93
N THR A 88 -31.92 5.05 23.97
CA THR A 88 -30.47 4.81 23.85
C THR A 88 -30.12 3.57 23.03
N ARG A 89 -30.95 2.52 23.07
CA ARG A 89 -30.72 1.29 22.29
C ARG A 89 -30.87 1.55 20.80
N THR A 90 -31.93 2.25 20.40
CA THR A 90 -32.13 2.64 19.00
C THR A 90 -30.99 3.54 18.50
N VAL A 91 -30.54 4.49 19.31
CA VAL A 91 -29.42 5.37 18.96
C VAL A 91 -28.10 4.60 18.82
N ARG A 92 -27.85 3.62 19.70
CA ARG A 92 -26.70 2.71 19.61
C ARG A 92 -26.75 1.89 18.32
N ASP A 93 -27.89 1.26 18.02
CA ASP A 93 -28.07 0.44 16.82
C ASP A 93 -27.86 1.27 15.55
N GLU A 94 -28.39 2.50 15.52
CA GLU A 94 -28.25 3.40 14.38
C GLU A 94 -26.79 3.86 14.18
N LEU A 95 -26.08 4.17 15.28
CA LEU A 95 -24.65 4.45 15.21
C LEU A 95 -23.87 3.28 14.60
N TRP A 96 -24.13 2.06 15.04
CA TRP A 96 -23.45 0.87 14.53
C TRP A 96 -23.74 0.59 13.06
N LYS A 97 -24.98 0.81 12.62
CA LYS A 97 -25.33 0.76 11.19
C LYS A 97 -24.53 1.78 10.40
N ARG A 98 -24.43 3.02 10.89
CA ARG A 98 -23.67 4.07 10.21
C ARG A 98 -22.17 3.75 10.14
N ILE A 99 -21.57 3.28 11.23
CA ILE A 99 -20.17 2.84 11.25
C ILE A 99 -19.95 1.75 10.19
N SER A 100 -20.80 0.72 10.17
CA SER A 100 -20.72 -0.38 9.19
C SER A 100 -20.89 0.12 7.75
N PHE A 101 -21.79 1.08 7.53
CA PHE A 101 -22.02 1.68 6.22
C PHE A 101 -20.79 2.45 5.73
N GLU A 102 -20.21 3.33 6.56
CA GLU A 102 -19.02 4.09 6.18
C GLU A 102 -17.80 3.18 5.97
N ARG A 103 -17.64 2.12 6.79
CA ARG A 103 -16.62 1.09 6.54
C ARG A 103 -16.79 0.43 5.19
N SER A 104 -18.02 0.02 4.84
CA SER A 104 -18.30 -0.61 3.55
C SER A 104 -17.99 0.33 2.37
N LYS A 105 -18.30 1.62 2.50
CA LYS A 105 -17.96 2.66 1.52
C LYS A 105 -16.46 2.84 1.37
N ILE A 106 -15.70 2.80 2.47
CA ILE A 106 -14.24 2.83 2.44
C ILE A 106 -13.68 1.57 1.75
N SER A 107 -14.18 0.38 2.07
CA SER A 107 -13.78 -0.86 1.40
C SER A 107 -14.04 -0.83 -0.10
N ALA A 108 -15.18 -0.29 -0.54
CA ALA A 108 -15.46 -0.08 -1.96
C ALA A 108 -14.44 0.87 -2.60
N LYS A 109 -14.13 2.01 -1.96
CA LYS A 109 -13.09 2.94 -2.45
C LYS A 109 -11.70 2.29 -2.54
N VAL A 110 -11.33 1.43 -1.60
CA VAL A 110 -10.04 0.70 -1.63
C VAL A 110 -9.95 -0.19 -2.88
N VAL A 111 -11.05 -0.83 -3.27
CA VAL A 111 -11.14 -1.64 -4.49
C VAL A 111 -11.12 -0.75 -5.74
N ASP A 112 -11.94 0.30 -5.78
CA ASP A 112 -12.06 1.22 -6.92
C ASP A 112 -10.74 1.95 -7.22
N GLU A 113 -10.04 2.42 -6.18
CA GLU A 113 -8.72 3.05 -6.30
C GLU A 113 -7.59 2.04 -6.56
N GLN A 114 -7.92 0.77 -6.74
CA GLN A 114 -6.97 -0.28 -7.09
C GLN A 114 -5.81 -0.34 -6.10
N LEU A 115 -6.08 -0.07 -4.81
CA LEU A 115 -5.04 -0.04 -3.79
C LEU A 115 -4.49 -1.44 -3.55
N SER A 116 -5.36 -2.44 -3.67
CA SER A 116 -4.96 -3.85 -3.66
C SER A 116 -4.21 -4.21 -4.95
N SER A 117 -4.67 -3.89 -6.15
CA SER A 117 -3.98 -4.39 -7.37
C SER A 117 -2.57 -3.83 -7.58
N ALA A 118 -2.16 -2.76 -6.90
CA ALA A 118 -0.81 -2.22 -7.03
C ALA A 118 0.31 -3.11 -6.48
N TYR A 119 0.00 -4.04 -5.57
CA TYR A 119 0.99 -5.06 -5.23
C TYR A 119 1.26 -5.99 -6.42
N SER A 120 0.31 -6.18 -7.35
CA SER A 120 0.48 -7.08 -8.50
C SER A 120 1.55 -6.56 -9.46
N ASP A 121 1.58 -5.26 -9.73
CA ASP A 121 2.57 -4.65 -10.62
C ASP A 121 3.99 -4.73 -10.04
N LEU A 122 4.10 -4.47 -8.73
CA LEU A 122 5.37 -4.61 -8.02
C LEU A 122 5.80 -6.08 -7.90
N ILE A 123 4.89 -7.02 -7.66
CA ILE A 123 5.21 -8.45 -7.60
C ILE A 123 5.60 -9.00 -8.98
N ALA A 124 4.96 -8.55 -10.05
CA ALA A 124 5.27 -8.97 -11.41
C ALA A 124 6.70 -8.56 -11.83
N THR A 125 7.18 -7.42 -11.35
CA THR A 125 8.52 -6.90 -11.65
C THR A 125 9.56 -7.24 -10.57
N PHE A 126 9.13 -7.45 -9.33
CA PHE A 126 9.96 -7.67 -8.15
C PHE A 126 9.32 -8.65 -7.14
N PRO A 127 9.32 -9.97 -7.43
CA PRO A 127 8.64 -10.98 -6.61
C PRO A 127 9.10 -11.03 -5.15
N ALA A 128 10.34 -10.66 -4.87
CA ALA A 128 10.92 -10.61 -3.52
C ALA A 128 10.15 -9.71 -2.54
N ALA A 129 9.31 -8.78 -3.04
CA ALA A 129 8.46 -7.94 -2.19
C ALA A 129 7.20 -8.66 -1.64
N ARG A 130 6.81 -9.81 -2.20
CA ARG A 130 5.50 -10.45 -1.93
C ARG A 130 5.20 -10.64 -0.44
N GLU A 131 6.10 -11.30 0.29
CA GLU A 131 5.88 -11.63 1.70
C GLU A 131 5.71 -10.38 2.57
N LYS A 132 6.53 -9.34 2.31
CA LYS A 132 6.48 -8.08 3.05
C LYS A 132 5.18 -7.32 2.78
N LEU A 133 4.72 -7.32 1.52
CA LEU A 133 3.46 -6.69 1.12
C LEU A 133 2.27 -7.39 1.78
N GLN A 134 2.24 -8.73 1.74
CA GLN A 134 1.19 -9.52 2.36
C GLN A 134 1.14 -9.30 3.87
N SER A 135 2.29 -9.39 4.56
CA SER A 135 2.36 -9.17 6.00
C SER A 135 1.91 -7.77 6.41
N ALA A 136 2.29 -6.74 5.65
CA ALA A 136 1.84 -5.37 5.92
C ALA A 136 0.34 -5.21 5.70
N HIS A 137 -0.22 -5.83 4.66
CA HIS A 137 -1.66 -5.81 4.40
C HIS A 137 -2.45 -6.46 5.54
N GLU A 138 -2.03 -7.66 5.98
CA GLU A 138 -2.66 -8.36 7.10
C GLU A 138 -2.63 -7.52 8.38
N LYS A 139 -1.47 -6.94 8.73
CA LYS A 139 -1.33 -6.10 9.93
C LYS A 139 -2.14 -4.80 9.87
N LEU A 140 -2.24 -4.19 8.69
CA LEU A 140 -3.05 -2.98 8.50
C LEU A 140 -4.55 -3.29 8.62
N ALA A 141 -5.00 -4.41 8.06
CA ALA A 141 -6.38 -4.87 8.19
C ALA A 141 -6.71 -5.24 9.65
N GLU A 142 -5.79 -5.93 10.34
CA GLU A 142 -5.93 -6.25 11.76
C GLU A 142 -6.02 -4.98 12.62
N ALA A 143 -5.14 -4.00 12.38
CA ALA A 143 -5.17 -2.72 13.08
C ALA A 143 -6.49 -1.97 12.89
N GLU A 144 -7.05 -1.97 11.67
CA GLU A 144 -8.37 -1.38 11.39
C GLU A 144 -9.46 -2.10 12.17
N SER A 145 -9.54 -3.44 12.09
CA SER A 145 -10.57 -4.22 12.77
C SER A 145 -10.54 -4.00 14.28
N LEU A 146 -9.36 -4.14 14.91
CA LEU A 146 -9.21 -4.00 16.35
C LEU A 146 -9.65 -2.61 16.87
N VAL A 147 -9.27 -1.55 16.14
CA VAL A 147 -9.62 -0.19 16.56
C VAL A 147 -11.10 0.09 16.33
N THR A 148 -11.67 -0.38 15.23
CA THR A 148 -13.12 -0.27 14.97
C THR A 148 -13.93 -1.00 16.04
N ASP A 149 -13.57 -2.24 16.39
CA ASP A 149 -14.29 -3.02 17.40
C ASP A 149 -14.22 -2.32 18.77
N SER A 150 -13.03 -1.80 19.11
CA SER A 150 -12.85 -0.97 20.32
C SER A 150 -13.69 0.31 20.27
N PHE A 151 -13.81 0.97 19.11
CA PHE A 151 -14.62 2.18 18.96
C PHE A 151 -16.12 1.88 19.16
N MET A 152 -16.62 0.78 18.62
CA MET A 152 -18.00 0.32 18.82
C MET A 152 -18.29 0.01 20.29
N ALA A 153 -17.38 -0.67 20.98
CA ALA A 153 -17.52 -0.97 22.40
C ALA A 153 -17.49 0.30 23.27
N VAL A 154 -16.55 1.22 23.01
CA VAL A 154 -16.44 2.49 23.76
C VAL A 154 -17.66 3.37 23.55
N THR A 155 -18.18 3.45 22.33
CA THR A 155 -19.38 4.25 22.05
C THR A 155 -20.62 3.65 22.69
N GLU A 156 -20.78 2.32 22.68
CA GLU A 156 -21.86 1.65 23.42
C GLU A 156 -21.80 1.97 24.92
N ALA A 157 -20.63 1.82 25.54
CA ALA A 157 -20.42 2.10 26.96
C ALA A 157 -20.70 3.58 27.33
N ARG A 158 -20.63 4.51 26.35
CA ARG A 158 -20.97 5.93 26.54
C ARG A 158 -22.44 6.23 26.29
N ILE A 159 -23.10 5.51 25.38
CA ILE A 159 -24.52 5.73 25.02
C ILE A 159 -25.46 5.13 26.05
N LEU A 160 -25.26 3.87 26.45
CA LEU A 160 -26.24 3.15 27.26
C LEU A 160 -26.51 3.81 28.64
N PRO A 161 -25.50 4.32 29.37
CA PRO A 161 -25.74 4.98 30.66
C PRO A 161 -26.61 6.25 30.57
N LEU A 162 -26.72 6.86 29.38
CA LEU A 162 -27.58 8.03 29.18
C LEU A 162 -29.05 7.69 29.39
N GLN A 163 -29.46 6.43 29.34
CA GLN A 163 -30.85 6.00 29.57
C GLN A 163 -31.40 6.50 30.92
N ASN A 164 -30.52 6.64 31.92
CA ASN A 164 -30.87 7.04 33.28
C ASN A 164 -30.77 8.56 33.51
N GLN A 165 -30.63 9.38 32.46
CA GLN A 165 -30.32 10.81 32.58
C GLN A 165 -31.33 11.72 31.87
N ARG A 166 -32.58 11.28 31.70
CA ARG A 166 -33.60 11.94 30.86
C ARG A 166 -33.84 13.38 31.20
N GLU A 167 -33.97 13.67 32.49
CA GLU A 167 -34.30 14.99 32.99
C GLU A 167 -33.13 15.98 32.90
N SER A 168 -31.91 15.46 32.83
CA SER A 168 -30.65 16.24 32.77
C SER A 168 -29.95 16.15 31.40
N TYR A 169 -30.63 15.65 30.37
CA TYR A 169 -30.00 15.43 29.07
C TYR A 169 -30.01 16.71 28.23
N GLU A 170 -28.84 17.04 27.69
CA GLU A 170 -28.64 18.13 26.74
C GLU A 170 -28.12 17.57 25.42
N THR A 171 -28.57 18.14 24.30
CA THR A 171 -28.19 17.68 22.95
C THR A 171 -26.68 17.62 22.75
N ALA A 172 -25.90 18.52 23.36
CA ALA A 172 -24.44 18.51 23.22
C ALA A 172 -23.77 17.29 23.87
N LYS A 173 -24.42 16.63 24.83
CA LYS A 173 -23.80 15.60 25.68
C LYS A 173 -23.39 14.36 24.89
N LEU A 174 -24.32 13.75 24.15
CA LEU A 174 -23.99 12.57 23.35
C LEU A 174 -22.97 12.92 22.25
N GLY A 175 -23.18 14.02 21.54
CA GLY A 175 -22.29 14.45 20.46
C GLY A 175 -20.85 14.59 20.92
N ASN A 176 -20.61 15.22 22.08
CA ASN A 176 -19.26 15.36 22.64
C ASN A 176 -18.66 14.00 23.04
N LEU A 177 -19.44 13.13 23.68
CA LEU A 177 -19.00 11.78 24.03
C LEU A 177 -18.56 10.97 22.79
N LEU A 178 -19.29 11.08 21.68
CA LEU A 178 -18.95 10.39 20.44
C LEU A 178 -17.75 11.01 19.74
N ARG A 179 -17.65 12.35 19.70
CA ARG A 179 -16.47 13.06 19.16
C ARG A 179 -15.19 12.69 19.89
N ASP A 180 -15.23 12.63 21.22
CA ASP A 180 -14.08 12.23 22.03
C ASP A 180 -13.66 10.78 21.76
N ALA A 181 -14.64 9.87 21.63
CA ALA A 181 -14.38 8.47 21.29
C ALA A 181 -13.79 8.33 19.88
N ALA A 182 -14.30 9.09 18.91
CA ALA A 182 -13.80 9.12 17.54
C ALA A 182 -12.38 9.71 17.48
N ALA A 183 -12.10 10.79 18.21
CA ALA A 183 -10.78 11.39 18.26
C ALA A 183 -9.74 10.44 18.90
N PHE A 184 -10.11 9.74 19.96
CA PHE A 184 -9.26 8.71 20.57
C PHE A 184 -8.98 7.56 19.58
N SER A 185 -10.02 7.01 18.97
CA SER A 185 -9.90 5.87 18.05
C SER A 185 -9.15 6.25 16.77
N SER A 186 -9.33 7.47 16.26
CA SER A 186 -8.57 8.00 15.12
C SER A 186 -7.07 8.08 15.41
N ARG A 187 -6.67 8.57 16.61
CA ARG A 187 -5.26 8.59 17.01
C ARG A 187 -4.69 7.18 17.16
N GLU A 188 -5.44 6.27 17.75
CA GLU A 188 -5.00 4.88 17.93
C GLU A 188 -4.87 4.14 16.60
N LEU A 189 -5.83 4.32 15.68
CA LEU A 189 -5.73 3.78 14.32
C LEU A 189 -4.51 4.33 13.59
N LYS A 190 -4.28 5.64 13.66
CA LYS A 190 -3.09 6.25 13.06
C LYS A 190 -1.81 5.62 13.60
N ARG A 191 -1.67 5.53 14.93
CA ARG A 191 -0.50 4.95 15.57
C ARG A 191 -0.27 3.50 15.13
N ARG A 192 -1.28 2.64 15.24
CA ARG A 192 -1.17 1.22 14.87
C ARG A 192 -0.91 1.01 13.39
N SER A 193 -1.58 1.78 12.53
CA SER A 193 -1.36 1.68 11.10
C SER A 193 0.03 2.17 10.69
N ASP A 194 0.55 3.24 11.32
CA ASP A 194 1.93 3.69 11.13
C ASP A 194 2.94 2.62 11.58
N ASP A 195 2.73 1.99 12.74
CA ASP A 195 3.55 0.88 13.23
C ASP A 195 3.52 -0.33 12.28
N ALA A 196 2.34 -0.67 11.75
CA ALA A 196 2.14 -1.78 10.81
C ALA A 196 2.77 -1.52 9.43
N ALA A 197 2.65 -0.29 8.91
CA ALA A 197 3.14 0.08 7.59
C ALA A 197 4.65 0.37 7.56
N LYS A 198 5.24 0.81 8.67
CA LYS A 198 6.64 1.24 8.74
C LYS A 198 7.64 0.23 8.15
N PRO A 199 7.60 -1.08 8.47
CA PRO A 199 8.53 -2.04 7.88
C PRO A 199 8.44 -2.13 6.35
N LEU A 200 7.22 -1.99 5.81
CA LEU A 200 7.02 -1.98 4.36
C LEU A 200 7.51 -0.67 3.74
N ARG A 201 7.22 0.48 4.36
CA ARG A 201 7.71 1.79 3.90
C ARG A 201 9.24 1.81 3.83
N ASP A 202 9.91 1.39 4.90
CA ASP A 202 11.37 1.31 4.98
C ASP A 202 11.93 0.37 3.90
N TYR A 203 11.26 -0.76 3.67
CA TYR A 203 11.65 -1.70 2.62
C TYR A 203 11.49 -1.10 1.22
N LEU A 204 10.35 -0.49 0.89
CA LEU A 204 10.11 0.12 -0.42
C LEU A 204 11.09 1.26 -0.70
N LEU A 205 11.37 2.11 0.30
CA LEU A 205 12.40 3.14 0.19
C LEU A 205 13.79 2.55 -0.05
N SER A 206 14.13 1.44 0.61
CA SER A 206 15.38 0.73 0.35
C SER A 206 15.46 0.17 -1.08
N VAL A 207 14.34 -0.33 -1.63
CA VAL A 207 14.26 -0.81 -3.02
C VAL A 207 14.46 0.34 -4.00
N ILE A 208 13.85 1.50 -3.74
CA ILE A 208 14.01 2.71 -4.54
C ILE A 208 15.48 3.16 -4.57
N ALA A 209 16.17 3.07 -3.43
CA ALA A 209 17.55 3.51 -3.28
C ALA A 209 18.62 2.51 -3.77
N LYS A 210 18.27 1.27 -4.12
CA LYS A 210 19.22 0.25 -4.59
C LYS A 210 19.85 0.60 -5.93
N LYS A 211 21.07 0.10 -6.18
CA LYS A 211 21.72 0.14 -7.50
C LYS A 211 20.99 -0.78 -8.49
N ASP A 212 21.08 -0.47 -9.79
CA ASP A 212 20.40 -1.24 -10.84
C ASP A 212 20.78 -2.72 -10.83
N SER A 213 22.07 -3.02 -10.68
CA SER A 213 22.62 -4.38 -10.57
C SER A 213 21.98 -5.19 -9.43
N ASP A 214 21.76 -4.54 -8.28
CA ASP A 214 21.26 -5.18 -7.08
C ASP A 214 19.76 -5.48 -7.20
N ILE A 215 19.02 -4.61 -7.90
CA ILE A 215 17.60 -4.83 -8.21
C ILE A 215 17.44 -6.03 -9.15
N VAL A 216 18.24 -6.08 -10.22
CA VAL A 216 18.21 -7.18 -11.19
C VAL A 216 18.59 -8.51 -10.54
N GLN A 217 19.62 -8.52 -9.69
CA GLN A 217 20.04 -9.72 -8.96
C GLN A 217 18.94 -10.21 -8.00
N ALA A 218 18.35 -9.30 -7.22
CA ALA A 218 17.28 -9.63 -6.28
C ALA A 218 16.00 -10.13 -6.97
N SER A 219 15.68 -9.61 -8.17
CA SER A 219 14.57 -10.13 -9.00
C SER A 219 14.80 -11.57 -9.45
N ARG A 220 16.06 -11.98 -9.69
CA ARG A 220 16.42 -13.33 -10.16
C ARG A 220 16.53 -14.36 -9.04
N SER A 221 16.83 -13.93 -7.82
CA SER A 221 16.95 -14.83 -6.65
C SER A 221 15.62 -15.13 -5.96
N GLY A 222 14.56 -14.38 -6.30
CA GLY A 222 13.21 -14.54 -5.75
C GLY A 222 12.26 -15.39 -6.61
N SER A 223 12.74 -15.96 -7.72
CA SER A 223 12.06 -16.94 -8.57
C SER A 223 12.52 -18.36 -8.25
#